data_AF-A0A1L7AGA5-F1
#
_entry.id   AF-A0A1L7AGA5-F1
#
_cell.length_a   1.000
_cell.length_b   1.000
_cell.length_c   1.000
_cell.angle_alpha   90.00
_cell.angle_beta   90.00
_cell.angle_gamma   90.00
#
_symmetry.space_group_name_H-M   'P 1'
#
loop_
_entity.id
_entity.type
_entity.pdbx_description
1 polymer ?
#
loop_
_entity_poly.entity_id
_entity_poly.type
_entity_poly.pdbx_seq_one_letter_code
_entity_poly.pdbx_strand_id
1 'polypeptide(L)'
;MADLHPEFLRGLEVAATIADLAAEDAIRSAGDTVLLDPLLMRSDASPEALSLSARCQMDGTIHSAQHHGAKAIAAAIRRRMGGGCG
;
A
#
# COMPACT_ATOMS: atom_id res chain seq x y z
N MET A 1 -34.53 -1.06 -1.76
CA MET A 1 -33.19 -0.71 -1.23
C MET A 1 -33.34 0.64 -0.54
N ALA A 2 -32.78 0.83 0.65
CA ALA A 2 -32.73 2.16 1.24
C ALA A 2 -31.78 3.02 0.40
N ASP A 3 -32.26 4.13 -0.14
CA ASP A 3 -31.42 5.10 -0.82
C ASP A 3 -30.38 5.60 0.18
N LEU A 4 -29.10 5.34 -0.11
CA LEU A 4 -28.01 5.79 0.75
C LEU A 4 -27.97 7.32 0.70
N HIS A 5 -27.88 7.95 1.88
CA HIS A 5 -27.81 9.41 1.98
C HIS A 5 -26.61 9.94 1.16
N PRO A 6 -26.73 11.05 0.41
CA PRO A 6 -25.65 11.58 -0.42
C PRO A 6 -24.33 11.82 0.34
N GLU A 7 -24.41 12.23 1.61
CA GLU A 7 -23.23 12.41 2.46
C GLU A 7 -22.53 11.09 2.80
N PHE A 8 -23.29 10.00 2.92
CA PHE A 8 -22.73 8.67 3.15
C PHE A 8 -21.94 8.19 1.92
N LEU A 9 -22.48 8.40 0.71
CA LEU A 9 -21.79 8.09 -0.54
C LEU A 9 -20.50 8.91 -0.67
N ARG A 10 -20.54 10.20 -0.37
CA ARG A 10 -19.35 11.06 -0.33
C ARG A 10 -18.30 10.57 0.67
N GLY A 11 -18.73 10.10 1.84
CA GLY A 11 -17.83 9.49 2.84
C GLY A 11 -17.11 8.25 2.30
N LEU A 12 -17.82 7.39 1.55
CA LEU A 12 -17.22 6.23 0.91
C LEU A 12 -16.23 6.61 -0.20
N GLU A 13 -16.52 7.64 -1.00
CA GLU A 13 -15.58 8.15 -2.01
C GLU A 13 -14.29 8.67 -1.38
N VAL A 14 -14.40 9.44 -0.28
CA VAL A 14 -13.24 9.92 0.47
C VAL A 14 -12.44 8.75 1.05
N ALA A 15 -13.10 7.75 1.62
CA ALA A 15 -12.44 6.56 2.15
C ALA A 15 -11.70 5.77 1.05
N ALA A 16 -12.29 5.62 -0.14
CA ALA A 16 -11.65 4.97 -1.27
C ALA A 16 -10.44 5.76 -1.79
N THR A 17 -10.47 7.10 -1.67
CA THR A 17 -9.35 7.97 -2.04
C THR A 17 -8.21 7.86 -1.04
N ILE A 18 -8.51 7.86 0.26
CA ILE A 18 -7.51 7.65 1.33
C ILE A 18 -6.81 6.30 1.15
N ALA A 19 -7.56 5.24 0.83
CA ALA A 19 -7.00 3.92 0.57
C ALA A 19 -6.06 3.91 -0.66
N ASP A 20 -6.39 4.63 -1.74
CA ASP A 20 -5.48 4.75 -2.88
C ASP A 20 -4.19 5.50 -2.49
N LEU A 21 -4.29 6.60 -1.75
CA LEU A 21 -3.13 7.36 -1.28
C LEU A 21 -2.23 6.51 -0.37
N ALA A 22 -2.82 5.71 0.51
CA ALA A 22 -2.06 4.75 1.33
C ALA A 22 -1.37 3.70 0.48
N ALA A 23 -2.00 3.25 -0.62
CA ALA A 23 -1.37 2.32 -1.54
C ALA A 23 -0.17 2.96 -2.25
N GLU A 24 -0.30 4.19 -2.72
CA GLU A 24 0.79 4.94 -3.37
C GLU A 24 1.97 5.17 -2.44
N ASP A 25 1.70 5.50 -1.18
CA ASP A 25 2.74 5.68 -0.18
C ASP A 25 3.46 4.37 0.16
N ALA A 26 2.72 3.27 0.27
CA ALA A 26 3.28 1.96 0.51
C ALA A 26 4.20 1.48 -0.62
N ILE A 27 3.82 1.66 -1.90
CA ILE A 27 4.70 1.26 -3.01
C ILE A 27 5.94 2.14 -3.13
N ARG A 28 5.82 3.43 -2.80
CA ARG A 28 6.98 4.33 -2.71
C ARG A 28 7.93 3.87 -1.62
N SER A 29 7.40 3.58 -0.43
CA SER A 29 8.17 3.08 0.71
C SER A 29 8.88 1.77 0.39
N ALA A 30 8.22 0.85 -0.33
CA ALA A 30 8.83 -0.39 -0.81
C ALA A 30 10.01 -0.13 -1.77
N GLY A 31 9.87 0.85 -2.66
CA GLY A 31 10.95 1.31 -3.54
C GLY A 31 12.13 1.90 -2.75
N ASP A 32 11.84 2.78 -1.79
CA ASP A 32 12.84 3.41 -0.94
C ASP A 32 13.61 2.36 -0.12
N THR A 33 12.94 1.30 0.35
CA THR A 33 13.61 0.22 1.10
C THR A 33 14.65 -0.51 0.25
N VAL A 34 14.37 -0.71 -1.04
CA VAL A 34 15.34 -1.27 -1.98
C VAL A 34 16.47 -0.29 -2.21
N LEU A 35 16.17 0.98 -2.48
CA LEU A 35 17.20 2.01 -2.78
C LEU A 35 18.13 2.29 -1.59
N LEU A 36 17.65 2.07 -0.36
CA LEU A 36 18.42 2.22 0.86
C LEU A 36 19.15 0.94 1.29
N ASP A 37 19.07 -0.15 0.51
CA ASP A 37 19.78 -1.38 0.83
C ASP A 37 21.31 -1.14 0.83
N PRO A 38 22.00 -1.39 1.95
CA PRO A 38 23.43 -1.13 2.08
C PRO A 38 24.28 -1.94 1.08
N LEU A 39 23.83 -3.11 0.63
CA LEU A 39 24.55 -3.95 -0.32
C LEU A 39 24.46 -3.46 -1.76
N LEU A 40 23.51 -2.56 -2.07
CA LEU A 40 23.48 -1.89 -3.38
C LEU A 40 24.49 -0.74 -3.45
N MET A 41 24.83 -0.16 -2.30
CA MET A 41 25.71 1.02 -2.21
C MET A 41 27.15 0.68 -1.79
N ARG A 42 27.37 -0.51 -1.25
CA ARG A 42 28.67 -0.95 -0.74
C ARG A 42 29.08 -2.29 -1.33
N SER A 43 30.37 -2.44 -1.59
CA SER A 43 30.97 -3.68 -2.09
C SER A 43 31.38 -4.66 -0.98
N ASP A 44 31.27 -4.26 0.30
CA ASP A 44 31.65 -5.11 1.43
C ASP A 44 30.45 -5.79 2.07
N ALA A 45 30.43 -7.12 2.03
CA ALA A 45 29.42 -7.96 2.65
C ALA A 45 29.70 -8.17 4.15
N SER A 46 29.83 -7.09 4.92
CA SER A 46 29.99 -7.20 6.38
C SER A 46 28.75 -7.88 6.99
N PRO A 47 28.88 -8.60 8.12
CA PRO A 47 27.72 -9.23 8.79
C PRO A 47 26.59 -8.22 9.09
N GLU A 48 26.93 -7.00 9.46
CA GLU A 48 25.98 -5.92 9.72
C GLU A 48 25.26 -5.47 8.45
N ALA A 49 25.99 -5.33 7.33
CA ALA A 49 25.41 -4.97 6.04
C ALA A 49 24.45 -6.07 5.53
N LEU A 50 24.84 -7.34 5.67
CA LEU A 50 23.98 -8.48 5.34
C LEU A 50 22.71 -8.51 6.19
N SER A 51 22.84 -8.28 7.51
CA SER A 51 21.69 -8.23 8.42
C SER A 51 20.73 -7.09 8.09
N LEU A 52 21.26 -5.90 7.80
CA LEU A 52 20.45 -4.74 7.44
C LEU A 52 19.77 -4.92 6.07
N SER A 53 20.46 -5.48 5.07
CA SER A 53 19.86 -5.82 3.77
C SER A 53 18.71 -6.82 3.91
N ALA A 54 18.87 -7.87 4.73
CA ALA A 54 17.78 -8.81 5.00
C ALA A 54 16.54 -8.12 5.60
N ARG A 55 16.73 -7.12 6.47
CA ARG A 55 15.64 -6.30 7.00
C ARG A 55 15.00 -5.43 5.92
N CYS A 56 15.80 -4.78 5.07
CA CYS A 56 15.29 -4.00 3.94
C CYS A 56 14.40 -4.84 3.00
N GLN A 57 14.80 -6.10 2.74
CA GLN A 57 13.99 -7.03 1.92
C GLN A 57 12.66 -7.40 2.60
N MET A 58 12.68 -7.65 3.91
CA MET A 58 11.47 -7.92 4.69
C MET A 58 10.53 -6.70 4.70
N ASP A 59 11.06 -5.53 5.02
CA ASP A 59 10.30 -4.28 5.08
C ASP A 59 9.72 -3.91 3.70
N GLY A 60 10.50 -4.05 2.62
CA GLY A 60 10.02 -3.85 1.25
C GLY A 60 8.89 -4.81 0.86
N THR A 61 8.96 -6.07 1.32
CA THR A 61 7.88 -7.05 1.12
C THR A 61 6.61 -6.66 1.89
N ILE A 62 6.75 -6.19 3.13
CA ILE A 62 5.63 -5.71 3.95
C ILE A 62 4.94 -4.53 3.27
N HIS A 63 5.71 -3.55 2.80
CA HIS A 63 5.18 -2.38 2.10
C HIS A 63 4.50 -2.75 0.77
N SER A 64 5.07 -3.68 0.00
CA SER A 64 4.42 -4.21 -1.21
C SER A 64 3.09 -4.89 -0.90
N ALA A 65 3.03 -5.71 0.16
CA ALA A 65 1.78 -6.34 0.60
C ALA A 65 0.74 -5.29 1.03
N GLN A 66 1.16 -4.23 1.74
CA GLN A 66 0.29 -3.11 2.12
C GLN A 66 -0.26 -2.38 0.89
N HIS A 67 0.56 -2.13 -0.14
CA HIS A 67 0.11 -1.53 -1.40
C HIS A 67 -1.05 -2.31 -2.03
N HIS A 68 -0.87 -3.63 -2.18
CA HIS A 68 -1.89 -4.49 -2.75
C HIS A 68 -3.15 -4.57 -1.88
N GLY A 69 -2.99 -4.66 -0.55
CA GLY A 69 -4.10 -4.65 0.39
C GLY A 69 -4.93 -3.36 0.33
N ALA A 70 -4.25 -2.21 0.30
CA ALA A 70 -4.90 -0.90 0.20
C ALA A 70 -5.67 -0.73 -1.12
N LYS A 71 -5.09 -1.15 -2.26
CA LYS A 71 -5.80 -1.21 -3.55
C LYS A 71 -7.06 -2.10 -3.49
N ALA A 72 -6.97 -3.26 -2.85
CA ALA A 72 -8.10 -4.17 -2.71
C ALA A 72 -9.23 -3.56 -1.88
N ILE A 73 -8.90 -2.84 -0.80
CA ILE A 73 -9.87 -2.09 0.02
C ILE A 73 -10.54 -1.00 -0.80
N ALA A 74 -9.78 -0.17 -1.52
CA ALA A 74 -10.33 0.88 -2.37
C ALA A 74 -11.29 0.32 -3.43
N ALA A 75 -10.91 -0.79 -4.07
CA ALA A 75 -11.76 -1.50 -5.03
C ALA A 75 -13.02 -2.10 -4.38
N ALA A 76 -12.95 -2.59 -3.14
CA ALA A 76 -14.12 -3.10 -2.43
C ALA A 76 -15.11 -1.96 -2.09
N ILE A 77 -14.61 -0.80 -1.64
CA ILE A 77 -15.44 0.37 -1.37
C ILE A 77 -16.14 0.85 -2.64
N ARG A 78 -15.41 0.98 -3.75
CA ARG A 78 -15.98 1.37 -5.06
C ARG A 78 -17.02 0.37 -5.57
N ARG A 79 -16.78 -0.94 -5.41
CA ARG A 79 -17.78 -1.97 -5.74
C ARG A 79 -19.04 -1.83 -4.89
N ARG A 80 -18.92 -1.45 -3.62
CA ARG A 80 -20.08 -1.20 -2.76
C ARG A 80 -20.89 0.04 -3.20
N MET A 81 -20.23 1.06 -3.74
CA MET A 81 -20.88 2.26 -4.28
C MET A 81 -21.55 2.02 -5.64
N GLY A 82 -20.92 1.24 -6.53
CA GLY A 82 -21.46 0.92 -7.86
C GLY A 82 -22.37 -0.31 -7.92
N GLY A 83 -22.41 -1.13 -6.87
CA GLY A 83 -23.09 -2.43 -6.80
C GLY A 83 -24.55 -2.39 -6.38
N GLY A 84 -25.30 -1.39 -6.87
CA GLY A 84 -26.75 -1.37 -6.87
C GLY A 84 -27.34 -1.82 -8.20
N CYS A 85 -26.76 -2.85 -8.85
CA CYS A 85 -27.34 -3.55 -10.01
C CYS A 85 -26.62 -4.90 -10.18
N GLY A 86 -27.34 -5.97 -9.86
CA GLY A 86 -26.98 -7.37 -10.04
C GLY A 86 -28.14 -8.21 -9.55
#